data_AF-A0A4R6NZT8-F1
#
_entry.id   AF-A0A4R6NZT8-F1
#
_cell.length_a   1.000
_cell.length_b   1.000
_cell.length_c   1.000
_cell.angle_alpha   90.00
_cell.angle_beta   90.00
_cell.angle_gamma   90.00
#
_symmetry.space_group_name_H-M   'P 1'
#
loop_
_entity.id
_entity.type
_entity.pdbx_description
1 polymer ?
#
loop_
_entity_poly.entity_id
_entity_poly.type
_entity_poly.pdbx_seq_one_letter_code
_entity_poly.pdbx_strand_id
1 'polypeptide(L)'
;MTGPAENDDHGDVVPRTDRGLTEAGDAGHNAYVQAKLAEAATQLDKIRGPLDWQRQVELWGDRKLLHDMMMHGYQELHGRTPELGWVHEHPATTSLGARRHDAAQVVERAGIPVVQKTTEFKAGWASKKEGLEQLKKERELLRTDPNRKLSEYIIRAAHPPHPEVVKEARQLAQDFPGRFVHIELNEREFERAVEAGRPIVEKQLMHKLGHLVEKLRNAPELKTAPRALEGFVREIEMAKERGDPIGLEVLAGAQIELASLIEVDKQITREQDKIAREAAKLRLKEAQIVERVQAQQRAEREQQLLKLLEKVDREVVIAAVKEARTLAAPAKGLDLAVEPGMDPELAAMMQQMHGVIASQGLEARQSEMLEYLPMPTPRHRELAGLVLAQQAEQPGKPVTEAVAAAEEKLKEREAKELEQAKAVEAQQVRERENRELMERIVDAHNKRLEQAARDQGQRVTHDRMDDAAWKDRVPKIAESLKMDPQRLLERGVDPQVVDAIARGAFRTDDKARAVVVEINGAERWVANDSKEIAIATQIQQVQAGMNLGEVHVRALADAGGGRGAVALSREKLQKQREEAERRRVREAEQVPERTRSERGDRGTERGIERGR
;
A
#
# COMPACT_ATOMS: atom_id res chain seq x y z
N MET A 1 -6.56 -27.89 -50.67
CA MET A 1 -7.59 -27.85 -49.62
C MET A 1 -7.28 -28.93 -48.60
N THR A 2 -6.73 -28.55 -47.45
CA THR A 2 -6.67 -29.32 -46.20
C THR A 2 -6.33 -28.31 -45.10
N GLY A 3 -7.05 -28.38 -43.98
CA GLY A 3 -7.08 -27.38 -42.90
C GLY A 3 -5.92 -27.46 -41.89
N PRO A 4 -6.18 -27.17 -40.61
CA PRO A 4 -5.79 -25.94 -39.91
C PRO A 4 -4.48 -26.10 -39.11
N ALA A 5 -3.76 -24.99 -38.93
CA ALA A 5 -2.59 -24.94 -38.06
C ALA A 5 -3.00 -24.63 -36.61
N GLU A 6 -2.53 -25.48 -35.71
CA GLU A 6 -2.66 -25.43 -34.26
C GLU A 6 -2.02 -24.14 -33.69
N ASN A 7 -2.73 -23.51 -32.75
CA ASN A 7 -2.15 -22.51 -31.87
C ASN A 7 -1.46 -23.27 -30.72
N ASP A 8 -0.14 -23.14 -30.63
CA ASP A 8 0.63 -23.58 -29.46
C ASP A 8 0.39 -22.62 -28.30
N ASP A 9 -0.07 -23.21 -27.20
CA ASP A 9 -0.55 -22.58 -25.98
C ASP A 9 0.55 -22.55 -24.90
N HIS A 10 0.63 -21.42 -24.20
CA HIS A 10 1.11 -21.22 -22.82
C HIS A 10 2.46 -21.81 -22.33
N GLY A 11 3.48 -20.93 -22.23
CA GLY A 11 4.66 -21.13 -21.37
C GLY A 11 4.49 -20.49 -19.97
N ASP A 12 4.47 -21.35 -18.94
CA ASP A 12 4.76 -21.12 -17.51
C ASP A 12 4.03 -19.99 -16.76
N VAL A 13 2.69 -20.01 -16.80
CA VAL A 13 1.89 -19.43 -15.71
C VAL A 13 1.54 -20.56 -14.75
N VAL A 14 2.18 -20.58 -13.57
CA VAL A 14 1.79 -21.52 -12.50
C VAL A 14 0.31 -21.28 -12.21
N PRO A 15 -0.57 -22.29 -12.37
CA PRO A 15 -2.00 -22.11 -12.16
C PRO A 15 -2.21 -21.64 -10.71
N ARG A 16 -2.76 -20.44 -10.59
CA ARG A 16 -3.20 -19.91 -9.31
C ARG A 16 -4.59 -20.44 -9.07
N THR A 17 -4.84 -20.93 -7.86
CA THR A 17 -6.18 -21.35 -7.46
C THR A 17 -7.12 -20.13 -7.49
N ASP A 18 -8.42 -20.36 -7.35
CA ASP A 18 -9.47 -19.32 -7.22
C ASP A 18 -9.22 -18.33 -6.06
N ARG A 19 -8.17 -18.57 -5.27
CA ARG A 19 -7.70 -17.82 -4.11
C ARG A 19 -6.45 -16.99 -4.38
N GLY A 20 -5.93 -17.00 -5.62
CA GLY A 20 -4.78 -16.20 -6.04
C GLY A 20 -3.41 -16.68 -5.52
N LEU A 21 -3.38 -17.80 -4.80
CA LEU A 21 -2.17 -18.49 -4.34
C LEU A 21 -1.78 -19.59 -5.34
N THR A 22 -0.51 -19.97 -5.37
CA THR A 22 -0.11 -21.25 -5.97
C THR A 22 -0.66 -22.38 -5.10
N GLU A 23 -0.90 -23.58 -5.66
CA GLU A 23 -1.36 -24.73 -4.87
C GLU A 23 -0.51 -25.00 -3.62
N ALA A 24 0.81 -24.75 -3.71
CA ALA A 24 1.74 -24.87 -2.59
C ALA A 24 1.46 -23.84 -1.47
N GLY A 25 1.03 -22.61 -1.82
CA GLY A 25 0.64 -21.58 -0.85
C GLY A 25 -0.66 -21.93 -0.12
N ASP A 26 -1.65 -22.47 -0.84
CA ASP A 26 -2.90 -22.97 -0.24
C ASP A 26 -2.64 -24.16 0.69
N ALA A 27 -1.76 -25.08 0.29
CA ALA A 27 -1.36 -26.22 1.11
C ALA A 27 -0.60 -25.77 2.37
N GLY A 28 0.32 -24.81 2.25
CA GLY A 28 1.06 -24.23 3.37
C GLY A 28 0.16 -23.50 4.36
N HIS A 29 -0.82 -22.75 3.88
CA HIS A 29 -1.80 -22.06 4.72
C HIS A 29 -2.69 -23.06 5.48
N ASN A 30 -3.23 -24.07 4.79
CA ASN A 30 -3.99 -25.14 5.43
C ASN A 30 -3.14 -25.87 6.48
N ALA A 31 -1.87 -26.17 6.20
CA ALA A 31 -0.98 -26.81 7.16
C ALA A 31 -0.71 -25.94 8.39
N TYR A 32 -0.54 -24.62 8.23
CA TYR A 32 -0.37 -23.68 9.35
C TYR A 32 -1.61 -23.62 10.24
N VAL A 33 -2.80 -23.49 9.64
CA VAL A 33 -4.07 -23.46 10.38
C VAL A 33 -4.29 -24.79 11.11
N GLN A 34 -4.07 -25.92 10.46
CA GLN A 34 -4.17 -27.24 11.08
C GLN A 34 -3.14 -27.44 12.20
N ALA A 35 -1.91 -26.94 12.05
CA ALA A 35 -0.89 -26.99 13.09
C ALA A 35 -1.28 -26.15 14.32
N LYS A 36 -1.87 -24.97 14.11
CA LYS A 36 -2.36 -24.13 15.22
C LYS A 36 -3.55 -24.75 15.94
N LEU A 37 -4.47 -25.36 15.20
CA LEU A 37 -5.57 -26.15 15.77
C LEU A 37 -5.05 -27.38 16.55
N ALA A 38 -4.03 -28.06 16.04
CA ALA A 38 -3.42 -29.19 16.75
C ALA A 38 -2.65 -28.74 18.01
N GLU A 39 -1.99 -27.57 18.00
CA GLU A 39 -1.40 -26.96 19.19
C GLU A 39 -2.47 -26.60 20.23
N ALA A 40 -3.61 -26.04 19.81
CA ALA A 40 -4.73 -25.74 20.70
C ALA A 40 -5.36 -27.03 21.28
N ALA A 41 -5.58 -28.06 20.45
CA ALA A 41 -6.12 -29.35 20.86
C ALA A 41 -5.19 -30.10 21.84
N THR A 42 -3.87 -30.04 21.63
CA THR A 42 -2.89 -30.64 22.56
C THR A 42 -2.74 -29.85 23.85
N GLN A 43 -3.11 -28.58 23.89
CA GLN A 43 -3.25 -27.80 25.12
C GLN A 43 -4.54 -28.17 25.87
N LEU A 44 -5.65 -28.41 25.16
CA LEU A 44 -6.91 -28.88 25.75
C LEU A 44 -6.77 -30.23 26.47
N ASP A 45 -5.99 -31.17 25.92
CA ASP A 45 -5.76 -32.48 26.55
C ASP A 45 -4.93 -32.42 27.84
N LYS A 46 -4.10 -31.38 28.02
CA LYS A 46 -3.30 -31.19 29.24
C LYS A 46 -4.10 -30.63 30.43
N ILE A 47 -5.35 -30.22 30.20
CA ILE A 47 -6.22 -29.59 31.21
C ILE A 47 -7.10 -30.64 31.94
N ARG A 48 -7.01 -31.93 31.57
CA ARG A 48 -7.82 -33.03 32.17
C ARG A 48 -7.29 -33.61 33.49
N GLY A 49 -6.49 -32.87 34.26
CA GLY A 49 -6.00 -33.32 35.57
C GLY A 49 -6.59 -32.49 36.73
N PRO A 50 -7.14 -33.10 37.79
CA PRO A 50 -7.53 -32.37 39.00
C PRO A 50 -6.26 -32.06 39.82
N LEU A 51 -5.50 -31.06 39.39
CA LEU A 51 -4.32 -30.56 40.12
C LEU A 51 -4.34 -29.03 40.16
N ASP A 52 -4.87 -28.56 41.29
CA ASP A 52 -4.65 -27.27 41.95
C ASP A 52 -4.73 -25.99 41.08
N TRP A 53 -5.96 -25.61 40.74
CA TRP A 53 -6.31 -24.37 40.04
C TRP A 53 -5.83 -23.10 40.77
N GLN A 54 -5.69 -23.15 42.11
CA GLN A 54 -5.18 -22.02 42.91
C GLN A 54 -3.74 -21.69 42.48
N ARG A 55 -2.94 -22.71 42.19
CA ARG A 55 -1.55 -22.55 41.74
C ARG A 55 -1.43 -22.11 40.29
N GLN A 56 -2.34 -22.54 39.41
CA GLN A 56 -2.30 -22.20 37.99
C GLN A 56 -2.80 -20.77 37.70
N VAL A 57 -3.78 -20.25 38.44
CA VAL A 57 -4.20 -18.84 38.33
C VAL A 57 -3.10 -17.91 38.85
N GLU A 58 -2.40 -18.29 39.93
CA GLU A 58 -1.27 -17.51 40.46
C GLU A 58 -0.01 -17.55 39.58
N LEU A 59 0.24 -18.66 38.86
CA LEU A 59 1.41 -18.82 37.99
C LEU A 59 1.16 -18.38 36.53
N TRP A 60 -0.07 -18.49 36.01
CA TRP A 60 -0.39 -18.34 34.58
C TRP A 60 -1.75 -17.68 34.25
N GLY A 61 -2.65 -17.49 35.22
CA GLY A 61 -4.01 -17.01 34.97
C GLY A 61 -4.11 -15.50 34.72
N ASP A 62 -4.89 -15.13 33.70
CA ASP A 62 -5.15 -13.74 33.31
C ASP A 62 -5.56 -12.87 34.52
N ARG A 63 -4.72 -11.91 34.91
CA ARG A 63 -4.98 -10.99 36.04
C ARG A 63 -6.31 -10.24 35.87
N LYS A 64 -6.69 -9.97 34.62
CA LYS A 64 -7.96 -9.31 34.30
C LYS A 64 -9.13 -10.20 34.68
N LEU A 65 -9.04 -11.49 34.38
CA LEU A 65 -10.06 -12.47 34.70
C LEU A 65 -10.27 -12.60 36.22
N LEU A 66 -9.17 -12.65 36.98
CA LEU A 66 -9.22 -12.67 38.44
C LEU A 66 -9.83 -11.36 39.00
N HIS A 67 -9.46 -10.22 38.41
CA HIS A 67 -10.07 -8.92 38.73
C HIS A 67 -11.57 -8.91 38.44
N ASP A 68 -12.01 -9.38 37.27
CA ASP A 68 -13.41 -9.42 36.86
C ASP A 68 -14.23 -10.32 37.80
N MET A 69 -13.69 -11.48 38.19
CA MET A 69 -14.33 -12.38 39.16
C MET A 69 -14.49 -11.69 40.52
N MET A 70 -13.42 -11.10 41.05
CA MET A 70 -13.50 -10.37 42.32
C MET A 70 -14.50 -9.22 42.24
N MET A 71 -14.45 -8.42 41.18
CA MET A 71 -15.33 -7.26 40.96
C MET A 71 -16.80 -7.68 40.90
N HIS A 72 -17.14 -8.67 40.06
CA HIS A 72 -18.52 -9.09 39.86
C HIS A 72 -19.08 -9.79 41.10
N GLY A 73 -18.29 -10.67 41.73
CA GLY A 73 -18.77 -11.36 42.93
C GLY A 73 -18.85 -10.44 44.14
N TYR A 74 -17.96 -9.46 44.30
CA TYR A 74 -18.13 -8.44 45.34
C TYR A 74 -19.41 -7.63 45.13
N GLN A 75 -19.72 -7.25 43.89
CA GLN A 75 -20.98 -6.58 43.56
C GLN A 75 -22.20 -7.43 43.90
N GLU A 76 -22.19 -8.72 43.52
CA GLU A 76 -23.26 -9.67 43.82
C GLU A 76 -23.46 -9.83 45.34
N LEU A 77 -22.38 -10.06 46.08
CA LEU A 77 -22.42 -10.21 47.55
C LEU A 77 -22.94 -8.97 48.27
N HIS A 78 -22.84 -7.79 47.66
CA HIS A 78 -23.32 -6.52 48.21
C HIS A 78 -24.63 -6.04 47.55
N GLY A 79 -25.29 -6.88 46.74
CA GLY A 79 -26.55 -6.55 46.08
C GLY A 79 -26.44 -5.34 45.14
N ARG A 80 -25.30 -5.16 44.47
CA ARG A 80 -25.06 -4.03 43.56
C ARG A 80 -25.53 -4.41 42.16
N THR A 81 -26.83 -4.25 41.92
CA THR A 81 -27.47 -4.68 40.68
C THR A 81 -27.79 -3.52 39.72
N PRO A 82 -27.97 -3.79 38.41
CA PRO A 82 -28.37 -2.77 37.44
C PRO A 82 -29.68 -2.06 37.79
N GLU A 83 -30.63 -2.75 38.43
CA GLU A 83 -31.92 -2.18 38.87
C GLU A 83 -31.74 -1.09 39.93
N LEU A 84 -30.64 -1.15 40.70
CA LEU A 84 -30.26 -0.12 41.67
C LEU A 84 -29.36 0.97 41.07
N GLY A 85 -29.23 1.00 39.74
CA GLY A 85 -28.44 1.96 38.99
C GLY A 85 -26.96 1.64 38.91
N TRP A 86 -26.52 0.42 39.25
CA TRP A 86 -25.12 0.03 39.10
C TRP A 86 -24.79 -0.27 37.64
N VAL A 87 -23.72 0.34 37.15
CA VAL A 87 -23.18 0.16 35.81
C VAL A 87 -21.71 -0.19 35.88
N HIS A 88 -21.27 -1.04 34.95
CA HIS A 88 -19.87 -1.42 34.79
C HIS A 88 -19.12 -0.44 33.90
N GLU A 89 -17.83 -0.26 34.16
CA GLU A 89 -16.90 0.50 33.31
C GLU A 89 -17.36 1.95 33.05
N HIS A 90 -17.66 2.71 34.10
CA HIS A 90 -18.20 4.05 33.97
C HIS A 90 -17.11 5.11 33.70
N PRO A 91 -17.16 5.85 32.57
CA PRO A 91 -16.22 6.93 32.30
C PRO A 91 -16.63 8.23 33.01
N ALA A 92 -15.65 8.91 33.58
CA ALA A 92 -15.73 10.25 34.16
C ALA A 92 -14.65 11.12 33.52
N THR A 93 -14.98 12.38 33.23
CA THR A 93 -14.04 13.33 32.64
C THR A 93 -13.42 14.19 33.73
N THR A 94 -12.10 14.34 33.72
CA THR A 94 -11.33 15.21 34.62
C THR A 94 -10.47 16.17 33.79
N SER A 95 -9.96 17.26 34.38
CA SER A 95 -8.98 18.12 33.71
C SER A 95 -7.65 17.40 33.44
N LEU A 96 -7.38 16.32 34.15
CA LEU A 96 -6.25 15.41 33.96
C LEU A 96 -6.53 14.29 32.92
N GLY A 97 -7.67 14.33 32.24
CA GLY A 97 -8.08 13.37 31.21
C GLY A 97 -9.21 12.44 31.65
N ALA A 98 -9.50 11.42 30.85
CA ALA A 98 -10.53 10.45 31.16
C ALA A 98 -10.12 9.54 32.34
N ARG A 99 -11.08 9.25 33.22
CA ARG A 99 -11.00 8.29 34.31
C ARG A 99 -12.13 7.29 34.14
N ARG A 100 -11.83 5.99 34.11
CA ARG A 100 -12.86 4.95 34.03
C ARG A 100 -12.88 4.15 35.31
N HIS A 101 -14.02 4.11 35.99
CA HIS A 101 -14.24 3.31 37.20
C HIS A 101 -14.78 1.93 36.84
N ASP A 102 -14.39 0.91 37.59
CA ASP A 102 -14.83 -0.48 37.36
C ASP A 102 -16.34 -0.64 37.57
N ALA A 103 -16.88 0.01 38.60
CA ALA A 103 -18.32 0.09 38.84
C ALA A 103 -18.73 1.50 39.31
N ALA A 104 -19.93 1.92 38.94
CA ALA A 104 -20.54 3.16 39.42
C ALA A 104 -22.04 3.00 39.65
N GLN A 105 -22.57 3.66 40.66
CA GLN A 105 -24.01 3.82 40.85
C GLN A 105 -24.47 5.14 40.24
N VAL A 106 -25.19 5.06 39.13
CA VAL A 106 -25.78 6.18 38.42
C VAL A 106 -27.26 6.26 38.75
N VAL A 107 -27.70 7.39 39.29
CA VAL A 107 -29.09 7.64 39.65
C VAL A 107 -29.60 8.82 38.85
N GLU A 108 -30.77 8.69 38.26
CA GLU A 108 -31.42 9.78 37.55
C GLU A 108 -32.00 10.78 38.54
N ARG A 109 -31.64 12.06 38.38
CA ARG A 109 -32.18 13.17 39.16
C ARG A 109 -32.63 14.26 38.21
N ALA A 110 -33.93 14.53 38.17
CA ALA A 110 -34.54 15.52 37.27
C ALA A 110 -34.16 15.30 35.79
N GLY A 111 -34.14 14.04 35.34
CA GLY A 111 -33.77 13.69 33.96
C GLY A 111 -32.26 13.68 33.67
N ILE A 112 -31.41 13.97 34.66
CA ILE A 112 -29.96 14.04 34.51
C ILE A 112 -29.33 12.83 35.21
N PRO A 113 -28.47 12.03 34.54
CA PRO A 113 -27.75 10.94 35.18
C PRO A 113 -26.68 11.52 36.13
N VAL A 114 -26.76 11.16 37.41
CA VAL A 114 -25.85 11.62 38.45
C VAL A 114 -25.13 10.43 39.09
N VAL A 115 -23.80 10.46 39.10
CA VAL A 115 -22.98 9.44 39.72
C VAL A 115 -22.97 9.65 41.24
N GLN A 116 -23.57 8.74 42.00
CA GLN A 116 -23.57 8.82 43.47
C GLN A 116 -22.42 8.04 44.10
N LYS A 117 -22.12 6.85 43.56
CA LYS A 117 -21.07 5.98 44.08
C LYS A 117 -20.16 5.51 42.97
N THR A 118 -18.90 5.31 43.27
CA THR A 118 -17.94 4.62 42.39
C THR A 118 -17.12 3.62 43.17
N THR A 119 -16.66 2.58 42.48
CA THR A 119 -15.83 1.55 43.05
C THR A 119 -14.73 1.19 42.07
N GLU A 120 -13.51 1.10 42.58
CA GLU A 120 -12.34 0.59 41.90
C GLU A 120 -11.86 -0.67 42.61
N PHE A 121 -11.50 -1.70 41.85
CA PHE A 121 -11.11 -3.02 42.34
C PHE A 121 -9.67 -3.34 41.93
N LYS A 122 -8.83 -3.77 42.87
CA LYS A 122 -7.47 -4.27 42.58
C LYS A 122 -7.27 -5.66 43.19
N ALA A 123 -7.39 -6.69 42.35
CA ALA A 123 -7.18 -8.08 42.76
C ALA A 123 -5.69 -8.49 42.89
N GLY A 124 -4.76 -7.58 42.57
CA GLY A 124 -3.33 -7.83 42.64
C GLY A 124 -2.51 -6.56 42.40
N TRP A 125 -1.24 -6.76 42.03
CA TRP A 125 -0.28 -5.69 41.84
C TRP A 125 -0.71 -4.68 40.76
N ALA A 126 -0.73 -3.40 41.13
CA ALA A 126 -0.82 -2.28 40.20
C ALA A 126 0.48 -1.47 40.23
N SER A 127 0.89 -0.95 39.06
CA SER A 127 2.13 -0.18 38.93
C SER A 127 2.06 1.14 39.72
N LYS A 128 3.21 1.61 40.20
CA LYS A 128 3.31 2.90 40.91
C LYS A 128 2.74 4.05 40.08
N LYS A 129 3.16 4.16 38.83
CA LYS A 129 2.79 5.27 37.93
C LYS A 129 1.28 5.28 37.67
N GLU A 130 0.73 4.15 37.23
CA GLU A 130 -0.69 4.05 36.88
C GLU A 130 -1.59 4.23 38.11
N GLY A 131 -1.27 3.57 39.23
CA GLY A 131 -2.06 3.67 40.45
C GLY A 131 -2.08 5.09 41.01
N LEU A 132 -0.93 5.79 41.03
CA LEU A 132 -0.87 7.18 41.48
C LEU A 132 -1.61 8.13 40.52
N GLU A 133 -1.55 7.90 39.21
CA GLU A 133 -2.30 8.69 38.24
C GLU A 133 -3.81 8.51 38.41
N GLN A 134 -4.28 7.28 38.62
CA GLN A 134 -5.69 6.98 38.88
C GLN A 134 -6.17 7.66 40.18
N LEU A 135 -5.40 7.58 41.26
CA LEU A 135 -5.73 8.24 42.54
C LEU A 135 -5.68 9.77 42.43
N LYS A 136 -4.77 10.33 41.62
CA LYS A 136 -4.73 11.77 41.35
C LYS A 136 -6.00 12.25 40.63
N LYS A 137 -6.49 11.49 39.65
CA LYS A 137 -7.78 11.75 38.98
C LYS A 137 -8.96 11.59 39.94
N GLU A 138 -8.91 10.60 40.83
CA GLU A 138 -9.96 10.42 41.86
C GLU A 138 -10.01 11.60 42.83
N ARG A 139 -8.84 12.08 43.28
CA ARG A 139 -8.72 13.27 44.12
C ARG A 139 -9.34 14.50 43.47
N GLU A 140 -9.17 14.67 42.17
CA GLU A 140 -9.81 15.76 41.43
C GLU A 140 -11.34 15.59 41.41
N LEU A 141 -11.84 14.41 41.03
CA LEU A 141 -13.27 14.12 41.01
C LEU A 141 -13.93 14.37 42.37
N LEU A 142 -13.31 13.95 43.46
CA LEU A 142 -13.82 14.19 44.81
C LEU A 142 -13.86 15.69 45.17
N ARG A 143 -12.96 16.51 44.62
CA ARG A 143 -12.96 17.97 44.81
C ARG A 143 -14.03 18.67 43.97
N THR A 144 -14.19 18.26 42.72
CA THR A 144 -15.00 19.00 41.74
C THR A 144 -16.43 18.51 41.61
N ASP A 145 -16.70 17.24 41.94
CA ASP A 145 -18.04 16.65 41.85
C ASP A 145 -18.66 16.52 43.25
N PRO A 146 -19.54 17.44 43.67
CA PRO A 146 -20.22 17.37 44.95
C PRO A 146 -21.29 16.26 45.00
N ASN A 147 -21.74 15.75 43.86
CA ASN A 147 -22.78 14.72 43.81
C ASN A 147 -22.24 13.32 44.09
N ARG A 148 -20.93 13.12 43.90
CA ARG A 148 -20.21 11.91 44.27
C ARG A 148 -20.16 11.78 45.80
N LYS A 149 -21.04 10.95 46.33
CA LYS A 149 -21.17 10.69 47.77
C LYS A 149 -20.09 9.76 48.28
N LEU A 150 -19.70 8.77 47.51
CA LEU A 150 -18.76 7.73 47.93
C LEU A 150 -17.93 7.22 46.76
N SER A 151 -16.61 7.15 46.93
CA SER A 151 -15.70 6.40 46.08
C SER A 151 -14.98 5.34 46.92
N GLU A 152 -15.09 4.09 46.52
CA GLU A 152 -14.47 2.94 47.18
C GLU A 152 -13.25 2.48 46.37
N TYR A 153 -12.15 2.22 47.06
CA TYR A 153 -10.95 1.61 46.49
C TYR A 153 -10.68 0.30 47.22
N ILE A 154 -11.00 -0.80 46.56
CA ILE A 154 -11.07 -2.15 47.14
C ILE A 154 -9.89 -2.96 46.65
N ILE A 155 -9.06 -3.48 47.56
CA ILE A 155 -7.84 -4.22 47.22
C ILE A 155 -7.78 -5.59 47.91
N ARG A 156 -7.08 -6.56 47.31
CA ARG A 156 -6.68 -7.82 47.99
C ARG A 156 -5.52 -7.53 48.95
N ALA A 157 -5.72 -7.77 50.25
CA ALA A 157 -4.71 -7.46 51.28
C ALA A 157 -3.43 -8.28 51.14
N ALA A 158 -3.52 -9.54 50.70
CA ALA A 158 -2.37 -10.42 50.53
C ALA A 158 -1.45 -9.99 49.36
N HIS A 159 -2.01 -9.30 48.36
CA HIS A 159 -1.30 -8.87 47.15
C HIS A 159 -1.65 -7.43 46.80
N PRO A 160 -1.27 -6.46 47.65
CA PRO A 160 -1.69 -5.08 47.48
C PRO A 160 -0.99 -4.44 46.26
N PRO A 161 -1.54 -3.31 45.76
CA PRO A 161 -0.82 -2.43 44.83
C PRO A 161 0.53 -1.97 45.37
N HIS A 162 1.32 -1.29 44.52
CA HIS A 162 2.58 -0.68 44.95
C HIS A 162 2.41 0.11 46.27
N PRO A 163 3.35 0.01 47.25
CA PRO A 163 3.18 0.59 48.58
C PRO A 163 2.86 2.09 48.60
N GLU A 164 3.44 2.86 47.67
CA GLU A 164 3.11 4.28 47.53
C GLU A 164 1.67 4.55 47.07
N VAL A 165 1.09 3.67 46.24
CA VAL A 165 -0.32 3.75 45.83
C VAL A 165 -1.21 3.49 47.03
N VAL A 166 -0.89 2.48 47.85
CA VAL A 166 -1.62 2.20 49.10
C VAL A 166 -1.51 3.37 50.08
N LYS A 167 -0.32 3.96 50.22
CA LYS A 167 -0.11 5.16 51.04
C LYS A 167 -0.97 6.33 50.56
N GLU A 168 -0.98 6.59 49.25
CA GLU A 168 -1.79 7.67 48.67
C GLU A 168 -3.30 7.39 48.81
N ALA A 169 -3.76 6.14 48.64
CA ALA A 169 -5.16 5.78 48.85
C ALA A 169 -5.59 6.01 50.31
N ARG A 170 -4.73 5.63 51.28
CA ARG A 170 -4.97 5.92 52.70
C ARG A 170 -4.96 7.41 52.99
N GLN A 171 -4.06 8.18 52.38
CA GLN A 171 -4.06 9.65 52.48
C GLN A 171 -5.35 10.24 51.91
N LEU A 172 -5.83 9.73 50.78
CA LEU A 172 -7.06 10.21 50.14
C LEU A 172 -8.30 9.93 51.02
N ALA A 173 -8.32 8.80 51.74
CA ALA A 173 -9.36 8.49 52.72
C ALA A 173 -9.36 9.47 53.91
N GLN A 174 -8.19 9.95 54.33
CA GLN A 174 -8.06 10.98 55.36
C GLN A 174 -8.47 12.37 54.86
N ASP A 175 -8.11 12.70 53.62
CA ASP A 175 -8.40 14.01 53.03
C ASP A 175 -9.89 14.18 52.68
N PHE A 176 -10.61 13.08 52.43
CA PHE A 176 -12.03 13.06 52.05
C PHE A 176 -12.85 12.09 52.94
N PRO A 177 -12.95 12.35 54.26
CA PRO A 177 -13.59 11.44 55.20
C PRO A 177 -15.06 11.21 54.84
N GLY A 178 -15.46 9.94 54.78
CA GLY A 178 -16.82 9.53 54.41
C GLY A 178 -17.15 9.63 52.91
N ARG A 179 -16.27 10.23 52.09
CA ARG A 179 -16.43 10.34 50.64
C ARG A 179 -15.46 9.47 49.86
N PHE A 180 -14.30 9.14 50.42
CA PHE A 180 -13.39 8.12 49.88
C PHE A 180 -13.12 7.05 50.95
N VAL A 181 -13.22 5.78 50.58
CA VAL A 181 -13.00 4.65 51.48
C VAL A 181 -12.02 3.67 50.87
N HIS A 182 -10.97 3.35 51.61
CA HIS A 182 -10.01 2.31 51.28
C HIS A 182 -10.40 1.01 51.98
N ILE A 183 -10.67 -0.05 51.22
CA ILE A 183 -11.12 -1.35 51.74
C ILE A 183 -10.08 -2.40 51.38
N GLU A 184 -9.55 -3.09 52.40
CA GLU A 184 -8.60 -4.19 52.24
C GLU A 184 -9.34 -5.50 52.51
N LEU A 185 -9.59 -6.29 51.46
CA LEU A 185 -10.20 -7.61 51.58
C LEU A 185 -9.17 -8.59 52.12
N ASN A 186 -9.52 -9.26 53.22
CA ASN A 186 -8.73 -10.40 53.67
C ASN A 186 -8.87 -11.59 52.68
N GLU A 187 -8.02 -12.59 52.79
CA GLU A 187 -7.99 -13.68 51.80
C GLU A 187 -9.32 -14.45 51.72
N ARG A 188 -10.01 -14.66 52.85
CA ARG A 188 -11.32 -15.34 52.86
C ARG A 188 -12.41 -14.50 52.17
N GLU A 189 -12.41 -13.19 52.38
CA GLU A 189 -13.34 -12.27 51.70
C GLU A 189 -13.07 -12.22 50.20
N PHE A 190 -11.79 -12.18 49.82
CA PHE A 190 -11.36 -12.23 48.43
C PHE A 190 -11.79 -13.53 47.75
N GLU A 191 -11.51 -14.69 48.35
CA GLU A 191 -11.92 -16.01 47.82
C GLU A 191 -13.43 -16.10 47.64
N ARG A 192 -14.21 -15.66 48.63
CA ARG A 192 -15.68 -15.60 48.54
C ARG A 192 -16.17 -14.71 47.40
N ALA A 193 -15.54 -13.55 47.21
CA ALA A 193 -15.88 -12.67 46.10
C ALA A 193 -15.53 -13.33 44.75
N VAL A 194 -14.37 -13.96 44.63
CA VAL A 194 -13.98 -14.67 43.40
C VAL A 194 -14.93 -15.84 43.10
N GLU A 195 -15.29 -16.63 44.10
CA GLU A 195 -16.21 -17.76 43.96
C GLU A 195 -17.61 -17.30 43.51
N ALA A 196 -18.15 -16.23 44.11
CA ALA A 196 -19.43 -15.65 43.72
C ALA A 196 -19.39 -15.05 42.29
N GLY A 197 -18.26 -14.48 41.88
CA GLY A 197 -18.13 -13.85 40.57
C GLY A 197 -17.84 -14.82 39.42
N ARG A 198 -17.25 -15.98 39.70
CA ARG A 198 -16.92 -17.01 38.70
C ARG A 198 -18.09 -17.35 37.76
N PRO A 199 -19.30 -17.74 38.23
CA PRO A 199 -20.42 -18.07 37.33
C PRO A 199 -20.91 -16.86 36.51
N ILE A 200 -20.76 -15.64 37.03
CA ILE A 200 -21.13 -14.41 36.32
C ILE A 200 -20.18 -14.18 35.15
N VAL A 201 -18.87 -14.26 35.39
CA VAL A 201 -17.84 -14.10 34.36
C VAL A 201 -17.93 -15.22 33.31
N GLU A 202 -18.16 -16.46 33.73
CA GLU A 202 -18.39 -17.59 32.83
C GLU A 202 -19.54 -17.32 31.84
N LYS A 203 -20.70 -16.92 32.37
CA LYS A 203 -21.88 -16.57 31.57
C LYS A 203 -21.59 -15.42 30.59
N GLN A 204 -20.85 -14.40 31.03
CA GLN A 204 -20.47 -13.28 30.15
C GLN A 204 -19.51 -13.70 29.04
N LEU A 205 -18.51 -14.54 29.35
CA LEU A 205 -17.57 -15.08 28.37
C LEU A 205 -18.31 -15.93 27.34
N MET A 206 -19.21 -16.82 27.79
CA MET A 206 -20.06 -17.60 26.88
C MET A 206 -20.91 -16.72 25.98
N HIS A 207 -21.52 -15.65 26.51
CA HIS A 207 -22.30 -14.70 25.69
C HIS A 207 -21.42 -13.97 24.67
N LYS A 208 -20.25 -13.46 25.08
CA LYS A 208 -19.30 -12.79 24.17
C LYS A 208 -18.80 -13.73 23.08
N LEU A 209 -18.50 -14.97 23.44
CA LEU A 209 -18.09 -16.01 22.51
C LEU A 209 -19.21 -16.33 21.51
N GLY A 210 -20.45 -16.52 21.98
CA GLY A 210 -21.62 -16.69 21.12
C GLY A 210 -21.78 -15.55 20.12
N HIS A 211 -21.65 -14.30 20.58
CA HIS A 211 -21.70 -13.14 19.68
C HIS A 211 -20.55 -13.14 18.66
N LEU A 212 -19.33 -13.52 19.03
CA LEU A 212 -18.23 -13.65 18.08
C LEU A 212 -18.52 -14.73 17.03
N VAL A 213 -19.00 -15.90 17.47
CA VAL A 213 -19.42 -16.99 16.58
C VAL A 213 -20.50 -16.52 15.59
N GLU A 214 -21.50 -15.77 16.05
CA GLU A 214 -22.53 -15.19 15.17
C GLU A 214 -21.96 -14.16 14.19
N LYS A 215 -21.08 -13.26 14.64
CA LYS A 215 -20.41 -12.29 13.76
C LYS A 215 -19.64 -13.00 12.66
N LEU A 216 -18.99 -14.12 12.99
CA LEU A 216 -18.24 -14.94 12.05
C LEU A 216 -19.17 -15.65 11.06
N ARG A 217 -20.30 -16.21 11.52
CA ARG A 217 -21.33 -16.79 10.63
C ARG A 217 -21.89 -15.77 9.65
N ASN A 218 -22.06 -14.51 10.09
CA ASN A 218 -22.63 -13.44 9.28
C ASN A 218 -21.60 -12.67 8.44
N ALA A 219 -20.32 -13.06 8.46
CA ALA A 219 -19.25 -12.40 7.71
C ALA A 219 -18.78 -13.30 6.54
N PRO A 220 -19.49 -13.31 5.40
CA PRO A 220 -19.19 -14.19 4.27
C PRO A 220 -17.84 -13.88 3.58
N GLU A 221 -17.27 -12.71 3.87
CA GLU A 221 -15.95 -12.29 3.38
C GLU A 221 -14.80 -13.06 4.04
N LEU A 222 -15.04 -13.63 5.23
CA LEU A 222 -14.08 -14.41 5.99
C LEU A 222 -14.06 -15.85 5.45
N LYS A 223 -12.95 -16.27 4.83
CA LYS A 223 -12.90 -17.56 4.11
C LYS A 223 -12.37 -18.71 4.95
N THR A 224 -11.46 -18.43 5.89
CA THR A 224 -10.78 -19.46 6.69
C THR A 224 -11.26 -19.52 8.12
N ALA A 225 -11.64 -18.39 8.72
CA ALA A 225 -12.16 -18.38 10.08
C ALA A 225 -13.40 -19.28 10.25
N PRO A 226 -14.43 -19.29 9.37
CA PRO A 226 -15.63 -20.11 9.58
C PRO A 226 -15.36 -21.62 9.71
N ARG A 227 -14.38 -22.17 8.98
CA ARG A 227 -14.04 -23.61 9.05
C ARG A 227 -13.31 -23.98 10.34
N ALA A 228 -12.43 -23.13 10.84
CA ALA A 228 -11.77 -23.34 12.13
C ALA A 228 -12.78 -23.23 13.29
N LEU A 229 -13.78 -22.35 13.14
CA LEU A 229 -14.88 -22.23 14.09
C LEU A 229 -15.79 -23.44 14.14
N GLU A 230 -16.09 -24.09 13.01
CA GLU A 230 -16.98 -25.26 13.01
C GLU A 230 -16.43 -26.39 13.88
N GLY A 231 -15.11 -26.62 13.86
CA GLY A 231 -14.46 -27.59 14.76
C GLY A 231 -14.59 -27.19 16.23
N PHE A 232 -14.29 -25.93 16.53
CA PHE A 232 -14.30 -25.40 17.90
C PHE A 232 -15.72 -25.32 18.51
N VAL A 233 -16.70 -24.82 17.76
CA VAL A 233 -18.11 -24.75 18.18
C VAL A 233 -18.65 -26.15 18.43
N ARG A 234 -18.31 -27.12 17.58
CA ARG A 234 -18.70 -28.52 17.76
C ARG A 234 -18.09 -29.12 19.03
N GLU A 235 -16.85 -28.77 19.40
CA GLU A 235 -16.25 -29.20 20.66
C GLU A 235 -16.95 -28.59 21.89
N ILE A 236 -17.33 -27.30 21.83
CA ILE A 236 -18.13 -26.67 22.89
C ILE A 236 -19.50 -27.33 23.03
N GLU A 237 -20.19 -27.56 21.90
CA GLU A 237 -21.49 -28.22 21.88
C GLU A 237 -21.39 -29.64 22.44
N MET A 238 -20.37 -30.42 22.05
CA MET A 238 -20.11 -31.75 22.62
C MET A 238 -19.78 -31.73 24.12
N ALA A 239 -19.01 -30.75 24.60
CA ALA A 239 -18.71 -30.61 26.03
C ALA A 239 -19.99 -30.30 26.83
N LYS A 240 -20.85 -29.42 26.30
CA LYS A 240 -22.16 -29.11 26.86
C LYS A 240 -23.08 -30.33 26.88
N GLU A 241 -23.10 -31.14 25.82
CA GLU A 241 -23.88 -32.39 25.75
C GLU A 241 -23.41 -33.45 26.75
N ARG A 242 -22.10 -33.48 27.06
CA ARG A 242 -21.52 -34.41 28.06
C ARG A 242 -21.78 -33.98 29.51
N GLY A 243 -22.26 -32.76 29.72
CA GLY A 243 -22.46 -32.19 31.05
C GLY A 243 -21.17 -31.79 31.75
N ASP A 244 -20.04 -31.79 31.05
CA ASP A 244 -18.76 -31.33 31.57
C ASP A 244 -18.69 -29.80 31.44
N PRO A 245 -18.60 -29.04 32.55
CA PRO A 245 -18.45 -27.59 32.46
C PRO A 245 -17.13 -27.27 31.76
N ILE A 246 -17.20 -26.43 30.73
CA ILE A 246 -16.01 -25.99 30.01
C ILE A 246 -15.21 -25.10 30.95
N GLY A 247 -13.96 -25.49 31.21
CA GLY A 247 -13.06 -24.70 32.05
C GLY A 247 -13.01 -23.25 31.57
N LEU A 248 -13.11 -22.31 32.50
CA LEU A 248 -13.19 -20.90 32.17
C LEU A 248 -11.94 -20.36 31.45
N GLU A 249 -10.78 -20.98 31.70
CA GLU A 249 -9.54 -20.75 30.95
C GLU A 249 -9.66 -21.11 29.47
N VAL A 250 -10.36 -22.21 29.16
CA VAL A 250 -10.63 -22.65 27.79
C VAL A 250 -11.54 -21.65 27.08
N LEU A 251 -12.58 -21.17 27.76
CA LEU A 251 -13.48 -20.15 27.19
C LEU A 251 -12.75 -18.83 26.92
N ALA A 252 -11.90 -18.38 27.85
CA ALA A 252 -11.12 -17.16 27.69
C ALA A 252 -10.07 -17.29 26.57
N GLY A 253 -9.32 -18.40 26.55
CA GLY A 253 -8.33 -18.69 25.51
C GLY A 253 -8.97 -18.74 24.11
N ALA A 254 -10.09 -19.45 23.98
CA ALA A 254 -10.84 -19.52 22.75
C ALA A 254 -11.36 -18.16 22.27
N GLN A 255 -11.86 -17.32 23.19
CA GLN A 255 -12.31 -15.98 22.82
C GLN A 255 -11.16 -15.15 22.23
N ILE A 256 -9.97 -15.22 22.81
CA ILE A 256 -8.77 -14.50 22.36
C ILE A 256 -8.32 -15.03 20.99
N GLU A 257 -8.21 -16.35 20.84
CA GLU A 257 -7.82 -16.99 19.58
C GLU A 257 -8.79 -16.64 18.45
N LEU A 258 -10.10 -16.67 18.74
CA LEU A 258 -11.14 -16.34 17.79
C LEU A 258 -11.08 -14.87 17.35
N ALA A 259 -10.87 -13.95 18.31
CA ALA A 259 -10.69 -12.53 18.01
C ALA A 259 -9.44 -12.29 17.14
N SER A 260 -8.33 -12.98 17.44
CA SER A 260 -7.10 -12.92 16.67
C SER A 260 -7.29 -13.44 15.24
N LEU A 261 -7.97 -14.57 15.07
CA LEU A 261 -8.29 -15.12 13.74
C LEU A 261 -9.13 -14.16 12.89
N ILE A 262 -10.13 -13.50 13.48
CA ILE A 262 -10.93 -12.49 12.78
C ILE A 262 -10.03 -11.32 12.32
N GLU A 263 -9.11 -10.88 13.17
CA GLU A 263 -8.24 -9.75 12.85
C GLU A 263 -7.24 -10.09 11.74
N VAL A 264 -6.64 -11.28 11.79
CA VAL A 264 -5.75 -11.79 10.74
C VAL A 264 -6.49 -11.90 9.41
N ASP A 265 -7.69 -12.50 9.39
CA ASP A 265 -8.45 -12.69 8.15
C ASP A 265 -8.89 -11.32 7.56
N LYS A 266 -9.28 -10.36 8.40
CA LYS A 266 -9.52 -8.96 7.97
C LYS A 266 -8.30 -8.29 7.36
N GLN A 267 -7.11 -8.54 7.91
CA GLN A 267 -5.87 -7.99 7.34
C GLN A 267 -5.60 -8.60 5.96
N ILE A 268 -5.79 -9.91 5.82
CA ILE A 268 -5.63 -10.62 4.54
C ILE A 268 -6.60 -10.06 3.49
N THR A 269 -7.89 -9.88 3.82
CA THR A 269 -8.86 -9.30 2.89
C THR A 269 -8.44 -7.89 2.44
N ARG A 270 -7.95 -7.05 3.36
CA ARG A 270 -7.45 -5.71 3.02
C ARG A 270 -6.23 -5.75 2.10
N GLU A 271 -5.34 -6.70 2.29
CA GLU A 271 -4.18 -6.88 1.41
C GLU A 271 -4.58 -7.39 0.03
N GLN A 272 -5.53 -8.33 -0.04
CA GLN A 272 -6.09 -8.79 -1.31
C GLN A 272 -6.74 -7.64 -2.09
N ASP A 273 -7.54 -6.81 -1.43
CA ASP A 273 -8.14 -5.62 -2.03
C ASP A 273 -7.08 -4.63 -2.53
N LYS A 274 -5.99 -4.45 -1.77
CA LYS A 274 -4.88 -3.59 -2.18
C LYS A 274 -4.21 -4.13 -3.44
N ILE A 275 -3.89 -5.43 -3.49
CA ILE A 275 -3.30 -6.09 -4.65
C ILE A 275 -4.22 -5.99 -5.87
N ALA A 276 -5.53 -6.21 -5.69
CA ALA A 276 -6.52 -6.07 -6.76
C ALA A 276 -6.57 -4.65 -7.34
N ARG A 277 -6.51 -3.61 -6.48
CA ARG A 277 -6.45 -2.21 -6.91
C ARG A 277 -5.15 -1.89 -7.64
N GLU A 278 -4.02 -2.42 -7.20
CA GLU A 278 -2.73 -2.24 -7.88
C GLU A 278 -2.71 -2.93 -9.25
N ALA A 279 -3.25 -4.15 -9.35
CA ALA A 279 -3.41 -4.86 -10.61
C ALA A 279 -4.33 -4.11 -11.60
N ALA A 280 -5.45 -3.55 -11.12
CA ALA A 280 -6.34 -2.72 -11.93
C ALA A 280 -5.63 -1.46 -12.46
N LYS A 281 -4.80 -0.80 -11.63
CA LYS A 281 -3.99 0.35 -12.05
C LYS A 281 -2.95 -0.02 -13.10
N LEU A 282 -2.33 -1.20 -13.00
CA LEU A 282 -1.38 -1.67 -14.01
C LEU A 282 -2.08 -1.94 -15.35
N ARG A 283 -3.24 -2.61 -15.34
CA ARG A 283 -4.05 -2.82 -16.56
C ARG A 283 -4.46 -1.50 -17.22
N LEU A 284 -4.81 -0.49 -16.43
CA LEU A 284 -5.13 0.85 -16.95
C LEU A 284 -3.91 1.49 -17.64
N LYS A 285 -2.72 1.38 -17.05
CA LYS A 285 -1.47 1.90 -17.64
C LYS A 285 -1.11 1.16 -18.93
N GLU A 286 -1.27 -0.16 -18.96
CA GLU A 286 -1.07 -0.98 -20.17
C GLU A 286 -2.00 -0.52 -21.30
N ALA A 287 -3.29 -0.34 -21.01
CA ALA A 287 -4.26 0.18 -21.98
C ALA A 287 -3.86 1.56 -22.52
N GLN A 288 -3.41 2.48 -21.65
CA GLN A 288 -2.92 3.80 -22.06
C GLN A 288 -1.66 3.73 -22.96
N ILE A 289 -0.75 2.79 -22.69
CA ILE A 289 0.44 2.59 -23.54
C ILE A 289 0.01 2.09 -24.93
N VAL A 290 -0.89 1.11 -24.99
CA VAL A 290 -1.41 0.58 -26.26
C VAL A 290 -2.11 1.69 -27.06
N GLU A 291 -2.92 2.51 -26.40
CA GLU A 291 -3.60 3.64 -27.04
C GLU A 291 -2.60 4.67 -27.59
N ARG A 292 -1.54 5.01 -26.84
CA ARG A 292 -0.46 5.90 -27.32
C ARG A 292 0.27 5.33 -28.53
N VAL A 293 0.61 4.05 -28.52
CA VAL A 293 1.28 3.39 -29.66
C VAL A 293 0.37 3.39 -30.89
N GLN A 294 -0.93 3.11 -30.73
CA GLN A 294 -1.88 3.18 -31.84
C GLN A 294 -2.04 4.62 -32.36
N ALA A 295 -2.09 5.62 -31.49
CA ALA A 295 -2.16 7.02 -31.88
C ALA A 295 -0.90 7.45 -32.67
N GLN A 296 0.29 7.04 -32.24
CA GLN A 296 1.54 7.28 -32.97
C GLN A 296 1.52 6.64 -34.36
N GLN A 297 1.10 5.37 -34.46
CA GLN A 297 0.98 4.70 -35.77
C GLN A 297 -0.04 5.36 -36.70
N ARG A 298 -1.15 5.87 -36.16
CA ARG A 298 -2.14 6.64 -36.95
C ARG A 298 -1.52 7.94 -37.46
N ALA A 299 -0.83 8.68 -36.61
CA ALA A 299 -0.15 9.93 -36.99
C ALA A 299 0.94 9.70 -38.05
N GLU A 300 1.72 8.62 -37.94
CA GLU A 300 2.72 8.26 -38.96
C GLU A 300 2.09 7.94 -40.31
N ARG A 301 0.99 7.15 -40.32
CA ARG A 301 0.24 6.84 -41.55
C ARG A 301 -0.37 8.10 -42.17
N GLU A 302 -0.94 8.97 -41.34
CA GLU A 302 -1.49 10.26 -41.78
C GLU A 302 -0.41 11.13 -42.41
N GLN A 303 0.77 11.25 -41.79
CA GLN A 303 1.90 11.99 -42.36
C GLN A 303 2.39 11.39 -43.69
N GLN A 304 2.39 10.06 -43.83
CA GLN A 304 2.75 9.40 -45.10
C GLN A 304 1.73 9.70 -46.20
N LEU A 305 0.43 9.65 -45.88
CA LEU A 305 -0.64 10.00 -46.81
C LEU A 305 -0.57 11.46 -47.23
N LEU A 306 -0.34 12.38 -46.29
CA LEU A 306 -0.18 13.80 -46.58
C LEU A 306 0.99 14.06 -47.54
N LYS A 307 2.14 13.40 -47.36
CA LYS A 307 3.27 13.51 -48.29
C LYS A 307 2.98 13.01 -49.71
N LEU A 308 2.11 12.01 -49.84
CA LEU A 308 1.68 11.52 -51.15
C LEU A 308 0.69 12.48 -51.80
N LEU A 309 -0.25 13.03 -51.02
CA LEU A 309 -1.22 14.03 -51.48
C LEU A 309 -0.52 15.32 -51.95
N GLU A 310 0.47 15.82 -51.21
CA GLU A 310 1.24 17.02 -51.60
C GLU A 310 1.85 16.92 -53.01
N LYS A 311 2.27 15.71 -53.44
CA LYS A 311 2.79 15.50 -54.79
C LYS A 311 1.71 15.59 -55.85
N VAL A 312 0.54 15.01 -55.58
CA VAL A 312 -0.61 15.03 -56.49
C VAL A 312 -1.15 16.46 -56.61
N ASP A 313 -1.27 17.18 -55.49
CA ASP A 313 -1.77 18.55 -55.44
C ASP A 313 -0.91 19.49 -56.30
N ARG A 314 0.42 19.32 -56.24
CA ARG A 314 1.38 20.05 -57.11
C ARG A 314 1.13 19.82 -58.58
N GLU A 315 0.90 18.58 -58.99
CA GLU A 315 0.66 18.22 -60.38
C GLU A 315 -0.65 18.83 -60.90
N VAL A 316 -1.70 18.81 -60.07
CA VAL A 316 -3.00 19.44 -60.36
C VAL A 316 -2.85 20.95 -60.56
N VAL A 317 -2.14 21.65 -59.66
CA VAL A 317 -1.94 23.10 -59.79
C VAL A 317 -1.10 23.45 -61.02
N ILE A 318 -0.03 22.70 -61.29
CA ILE A 318 0.81 22.92 -62.48
C ILE A 318 -0.03 22.75 -63.76
N ALA A 319 -0.89 21.74 -63.81
CA ALA A 319 -1.78 21.51 -64.95
C ALA A 319 -2.78 22.66 -65.13
N ALA A 320 -3.47 23.07 -64.07
CA ALA A 320 -4.45 24.15 -64.10
C ALA A 320 -3.84 25.51 -64.50
N VAL A 321 -2.65 25.83 -63.98
CA VAL A 321 -1.93 27.08 -64.34
C VAL A 321 -1.51 27.07 -65.81
N LYS A 322 -1.06 25.93 -66.33
CA LYS A 322 -0.75 25.78 -67.77
C LYS A 322 -2.00 25.96 -68.62
N GLU A 323 -3.12 25.35 -68.22
CA GLU A 323 -4.39 25.42 -68.94
C GLU A 323 -4.97 26.83 -68.95
N ALA A 324 -5.02 27.51 -67.79
CA ALA A 324 -5.46 28.91 -67.68
C ALA A 324 -4.62 29.84 -68.58
N ARG A 325 -3.30 29.62 -68.66
CA ARG A 325 -2.41 30.36 -69.56
C ARG A 325 -2.72 30.11 -71.04
N THR A 326 -3.01 28.87 -71.42
CA THR A 326 -3.36 28.54 -72.81
C THR A 326 -4.71 29.17 -73.22
N LEU A 327 -5.67 29.20 -72.31
CA LEU A 327 -7.00 29.77 -72.55
C LEU A 327 -6.97 31.31 -72.56
N ALA A 328 -6.08 31.93 -71.77
CA ALA A 328 -5.92 33.38 -71.69
C ALA A 328 -4.92 33.95 -72.72
N ALA A 329 -4.38 33.13 -73.63
CA ALA A 329 -3.44 33.60 -74.64
C ALA A 329 -4.07 34.73 -75.48
N PRO A 330 -3.33 35.83 -75.74
CA PRO A 330 -3.87 36.92 -76.52
C PRO A 330 -4.22 36.40 -77.91
N ALA A 331 -5.42 36.74 -78.40
CA ALA A 331 -5.81 36.46 -79.78
C ALA A 331 -4.71 37.05 -80.69
N LYS A 332 -3.91 36.20 -81.33
CA LYS A 332 -2.91 36.62 -82.30
C LYS A 332 -3.66 37.36 -83.42
N GLY A 333 -3.50 38.68 -83.48
CA GLY A 333 -4.02 39.50 -84.59
C GLY A 333 -4.90 40.67 -84.19
N LEU A 334 -4.48 41.49 -83.23
CA LEU A 334 -4.90 42.89 -83.17
C LEU A 334 -3.67 43.76 -83.44
N ASP A 335 -3.14 43.63 -84.67
CA ASP A 335 -2.30 44.68 -85.25
C ASP A 335 -3.22 45.89 -85.42
N LEU A 336 -3.19 46.80 -84.44
CA LEU A 336 -3.77 48.12 -84.57
C LEU A 336 -3.03 48.80 -85.72
N ALA A 337 -3.66 48.79 -86.90
CA ALA A 337 -3.21 49.55 -88.05
C ALA A 337 -3.06 51.01 -87.61
N VAL A 338 -1.83 51.48 -87.52
CA VAL A 338 -1.51 52.89 -87.25
C VAL A 338 -2.13 53.69 -88.38
N GLU A 339 -3.12 54.53 -88.08
CA GLU A 339 -3.71 55.40 -89.10
C GLU A 339 -2.63 56.32 -89.68
N PRO A 340 -2.54 56.48 -91.01
CA PRO A 340 -1.52 57.31 -91.63
C PRO A 340 -1.76 58.78 -91.26
N GLY A 341 -0.86 59.35 -90.45
CA GLY A 341 -0.92 60.75 -89.99
C GLY A 341 -0.73 60.93 -88.47
N MET A 342 -0.61 59.85 -87.70
CA MET A 342 -0.38 59.90 -86.26
C MET A 342 1.09 60.24 -85.95
N ASP A 343 1.31 61.18 -85.03
CA ASP A 343 2.64 61.60 -84.56
C ASP A 343 3.42 60.38 -84.00
N PRO A 344 4.65 60.10 -84.46
CA PRO A 344 5.43 58.94 -84.03
C PRO A 344 5.67 58.88 -82.52
N GLU A 345 5.74 60.01 -81.80
CA GLU A 345 5.87 59.99 -80.33
C GLU A 345 4.56 59.58 -79.65
N LEU A 346 3.42 60.04 -80.16
CA LEU A 346 2.10 59.69 -79.65
C LEU A 346 1.78 58.22 -79.95
N ALA A 347 2.17 57.71 -81.12
CA ALA A 347 2.03 56.30 -81.49
C ALA A 347 2.87 55.37 -80.59
N ALA A 348 4.11 55.75 -80.27
CA ALA A 348 4.95 55.01 -79.32
C ALA A 348 4.36 55.02 -77.90
N MET A 349 3.83 56.17 -77.44
CA MET A 349 3.19 56.27 -76.13
C MET A 349 1.89 55.46 -76.06
N MET A 350 1.06 55.49 -77.12
CA MET A 350 -0.16 54.68 -77.20
C MET A 350 0.13 53.18 -77.30
N GLN A 351 1.20 52.76 -77.98
CA GLN A 351 1.66 51.37 -77.99
C GLN A 351 2.18 50.94 -76.62
N GLN A 352 2.91 51.81 -75.91
CA GLN A 352 3.41 51.53 -74.57
C GLN A 352 2.26 51.44 -73.56
N MET A 353 1.26 52.33 -73.67
CA MET A 353 0.06 52.33 -72.83
C MET A 353 -0.85 51.13 -73.15
N HIS A 354 -1.01 50.75 -74.43
CA HIS A 354 -1.70 49.51 -74.81
C HIS A 354 -0.95 48.27 -74.33
N GLY A 355 0.39 48.28 -74.32
CA GLY A 355 1.20 47.20 -73.75
C GLY A 355 0.91 46.98 -72.27
N VAL A 356 0.79 48.06 -71.48
CA VAL A 356 0.44 48.01 -70.04
C VAL A 356 -1.03 47.60 -69.81
N ILE A 357 -1.97 48.10 -70.62
CA ILE A 357 -3.39 47.72 -70.52
C ILE A 357 -3.58 46.26 -70.95
N ALA A 358 -2.87 45.81 -71.99
CA ALA A 358 -2.91 44.43 -72.45
C ALA A 358 -2.28 43.47 -71.44
N SER A 359 -1.21 43.85 -70.74
CA SER A 359 -0.61 43.02 -69.69
C SER A 359 -1.49 42.92 -68.44
N GLN A 360 -2.07 44.05 -67.99
CA GLN A 360 -3.00 44.06 -66.85
C GLN A 360 -4.31 43.30 -67.15
N GLY A 361 -4.81 43.37 -68.40
CA GLY A 361 -5.97 42.61 -68.84
C GLY A 361 -5.72 41.10 -68.98
N LEU A 362 -4.47 40.68 -69.19
CA LEU A 362 -4.10 39.28 -69.33
C LEU A 362 -4.04 38.57 -67.97
N GLU A 363 -3.56 39.25 -66.92
CA GLU A 363 -3.59 38.75 -65.54
C GLU A 363 -5.01 38.56 -65.03
N ALA A 364 -5.87 39.58 -65.20
CA ALA A 364 -7.28 39.50 -64.80
C ALA A 364 -8.02 38.36 -65.52
N ARG A 365 -7.76 38.17 -66.83
CA ARG A 365 -8.31 37.04 -67.61
C ARG A 365 -7.78 35.70 -67.13
N GLN A 366 -6.50 35.57 -66.80
CA GLN A 366 -5.94 34.33 -66.27
C GLN A 366 -6.56 33.96 -64.92
N SER A 367 -6.76 34.94 -64.03
CA SER A 367 -7.45 34.74 -62.75
C SER A 367 -8.92 34.38 -62.94
N GLU A 368 -9.62 35.03 -63.88
CA GLU A 368 -11.01 34.73 -64.23
C GLU A 368 -11.14 33.31 -64.80
N MET A 369 -10.23 32.87 -65.68
CA MET A 369 -10.23 31.50 -66.22
C MET A 369 -10.01 30.44 -65.13
N LEU A 370 -9.26 30.72 -64.07
CA LEU A 370 -9.12 29.80 -62.93
C LEU A 370 -10.42 29.61 -62.13
N GLU A 371 -11.36 30.56 -62.17
CA GLU A 371 -12.66 30.39 -61.52
C GLU A 371 -13.53 29.35 -62.24
N TYR A 372 -13.40 29.29 -63.58
CA TYR A 372 -14.16 28.37 -64.43
C TYR A 372 -13.52 26.99 -64.58
N LEU A 373 -12.24 26.82 -64.25
CA LEU A 373 -11.57 25.52 -64.27
C LEU A 373 -12.06 24.63 -63.09
N PRO A 374 -12.35 23.34 -63.33
CA PRO A 374 -12.77 22.42 -62.29
C PRO A 374 -11.59 22.04 -61.39
N MET A 375 -11.39 22.83 -60.32
CA MET A 375 -10.36 22.56 -59.31
C MET A 375 -10.89 21.60 -58.22
N PRO A 376 -10.11 20.59 -57.79
CA PRO A 376 -10.56 19.62 -56.79
C PRO A 376 -10.91 20.23 -55.43
N THR A 377 -10.21 21.30 -55.02
CA THR A 377 -10.50 22.01 -53.77
C THR A 377 -10.28 23.52 -53.92
N PRO A 378 -10.90 24.37 -53.06
CA PRO A 378 -10.66 25.81 -53.02
C PRO A 378 -9.18 26.18 -52.80
N ARG A 379 -8.44 25.36 -52.04
CA ARG A 379 -7.00 25.55 -51.77
C ARG A 379 -6.16 25.43 -53.05
N HIS A 380 -6.49 24.50 -53.94
CA HIS A 380 -5.81 24.39 -55.24
C HIS A 380 -6.03 25.64 -56.09
N ARG A 381 -7.23 26.24 -56.02
CA ARG A 381 -7.56 27.48 -56.75
C ARG A 381 -6.79 28.67 -56.18
N GLU A 382 -6.73 28.80 -54.86
CA GLU A 382 -5.92 29.84 -54.20
C GLU A 382 -4.44 29.70 -54.54
N LEU A 383 -3.88 28.49 -54.45
CA LEU A 383 -2.49 28.23 -54.80
C LEU A 383 -2.22 28.56 -56.27
N ALA A 384 -3.09 28.12 -57.20
CA ALA A 384 -2.97 28.45 -58.63
C ALA A 384 -2.99 29.97 -58.88
N GLY A 385 -3.89 30.70 -58.20
CA GLY A 385 -3.94 32.16 -58.25
C GLY A 385 -2.66 32.82 -57.74
N LEU A 386 -2.09 32.32 -56.64
CA LEU A 386 -0.82 32.79 -56.10
C LEU A 386 0.35 32.52 -57.04
N VAL A 387 0.42 31.36 -57.71
CA VAL A 387 1.51 31.13 -58.68
C VAL A 387 1.36 31.99 -59.94
N LEU A 388 0.14 32.27 -60.41
CA LEU A 388 -0.06 33.23 -61.49
C LEU A 388 0.41 34.64 -61.10
N ALA A 389 0.02 35.12 -59.91
CA ALA A 389 0.48 36.41 -59.38
C ALA A 389 2.02 36.46 -59.26
N GLN A 390 2.63 35.39 -58.77
CA GLN A 390 4.09 35.28 -58.65
C GLN A 390 4.80 35.29 -60.02
N GLN A 391 4.18 34.72 -61.04
CA GLN A 391 4.71 34.71 -62.40
C GLN A 391 4.52 36.04 -63.14
N ALA A 392 3.49 36.81 -62.79
CA ALA A 392 3.31 38.18 -63.23
C ALA A 392 4.41 39.10 -62.68
N GLU A 393 4.74 38.96 -61.39
CA GLU A 393 5.83 39.70 -60.74
C GLU A 393 7.23 39.31 -61.29
N GLN A 394 7.41 38.07 -61.72
CA GLN A 394 8.71 37.53 -62.17
C GLN A 394 8.59 36.80 -63.51
N PRO A 395 8.40 37.54 -64.63
CA PRO A 395 8.23 36.95 -65.94
C PRO A 395 9.50 36.18 -66.37
N GLY A 396 9.33 34.93 -66.79
CA GLY A 396 10.41 34.06 -67.28
C GLY A 396 10.85 32.96 -66.33
N LYS A 397 10.39 32.93 -65.08
CA LYS A 397 10.66 31.81 -64.16
C LYS A 397 9.83 30.56 -64.49
N PRO A 398 10.39 29.35 -64.34
CA PRO A 398 9.65 28.11 -64.57
C PRO A 398 8.49 27.99 -63.59
N VAL A 399 7.35 27.47 -64.06
CA VAL A 399 6.11 27.31 -63.26
C VAL A 399 6.37 26.53 -61.96
N THR A 400 7.30 25.57 -62.01
CA THR A 400 7.68 24.75 -60.85
C THR A 400 8.30 25.57 -59.71
N GLU A 401 9.09 26.60 -60.02
CA GLU A 401 9.65 27.50 -59.00
C GLU A 401 8.61 28.46 -58.44
N ALA A 402 7.68 28.92 -59.28
CA ALA A 402 6.57 29.76 -58.84
C ALA A 402 5.60 29.00 -57.92
N VAL A 403 5.33 27.72 -58.21
CA VAL A 403 4.55 26.83 -57.33
C VAL A 403 5.26 26.64 -56.00
N ALA A 404 6.57 26.36 -56.00
CA ALA A 404 7.33 26.21 -54.76
C ALA A 404 7.29 27.47 -53.88
N ALA A 405 7.41 28.65 -54.48
CA ALA A 405 7.37 29.91 -53.74
C ALA A 405 5.95 30.30 -53.26
N ALA A 406 4.91 29.97 -54.03
CA ALA A 406 3.52 30.15 -53.61
C ALA A 406 3.15 29.17 -52.48
N GLU A 407 3.67 27.95 -52.51
CA GLU A 407 3.55 26.98 -51.41
C GLU A 407 4.28 27.44 -50.16
N GLU A 408 5.47 28.04 -50.26
CA GLU A 408 6.14 28.63 -49.09
C GLU A 408 5.30 29.74 -48.45
N LYS A 409 4.70 30.62 -49.25
CA LYS A 409 3.79 31.67 -48.75
C LYS A 409 2.55 31.09 -48.04
N LEU A 410 1.95 30.02 -48.59
CA LEU A 410 0.85 29.33 -47.92
C LEU A 410 1.32 28.60 -46.66
N LYS A 411 2.49 27.94 -46.69
CA LYS A 411 3.10 27.29 -45.53
C LYS A 411 3.42 28.28 -44.42
N GLU A 412 3.86 29.50 -44.73
CA GLU A 412 4.07 30.55 -43.73
C GLU A 412 2.76 31.02 -43.10
N ARG A 413 1.68 31.16 -43.88
CA ARG A 413 0.36 31.49 -43.34
C ARG A 413 -0.19 30.37 -42.45
N GLU A 414 -0.12 29.13 -42.94
CA GLU A 414 -0.52 27.94 -42.20
C GLU A 414 0.34 27.74 -40.96
N ALA A 415 1.64 28.02 -41.01
CA ALA A 415 2.52 27.96 -39.85
C ALA A 415 2.10 29.00 -38.78
N LYS A 416 1.70 30.21 -39.19
CA LYS A 416 1.19 31.23 -38.26
C LYS A 416 -0.15 30.83 -37.65
N GLU A 417 -1.06 30.27 -38.44
CA GLU A 417 -2.34 29.76 -37.94
C GLU A 417 -2.16 28.56 -37.01
N LEU A 418 -1.23 27.67 -37.35
CA LEU A 418 -0.89 26.50 -36.55
C LEU A 418 -0.11 26.86 -35.28
N GLU A 419 0.69 27.94 -35.29
CA GLU A 419 1.30 28.52 -34.10
C GLU A 419 0.24 29.14 -33.18
N GLN A 420 -0.76 29.84 -33.74
CA GLN A 420 -1.90 30.34 -32.97
C GLN A 420 -2.72 29.18 -32.37
N ALA A 421 -2.99 28.13 -33.15
CA ALA A 421 -3.69 26.94 -32.66
C ALA A 421 -2.88 26.22 -31.57
N LYS A 422 -1.56 26.05 -31.76
CA LYS A 422 -0.65 25.50 -30.74
C LYS A 422 -0.59 26.35 -29.48
N ALA A 423 -0.68 27.67 -29.59
CA ALA A 423 -0.73 28.57 -28.44
C ALA A 423 -2.02 28.35 -27.62
N VAL A 424 -3.16 28.18 -28.31
CA VAL A 424 -4.44 27.83 -27.68
C VAL A 424 -4.40 26.44 -27.04
N GLU A 425 -3.83 25.44 -27.73
CA GLU A 425 -3.69 24.08 -27.20
C GLU A 425 -2.72 24.04 -26.02
N ALA A 426 -1.59 24.75 -26.08
CA ALA A 426 -0.64 24.87 -24.97
C ALA A 426 -1.27 25.55 -23.76
N GLN A 427 -2.18 26.51 -23.97
CA GLN A 427 -2.96 27.10 -22.89
C GLN A 427 -3.90 26.08 -22.25
N GLN A 428 -4.62 25.28 -23.05
CA GLN A 428 -5.48 24.21 -22.54
C GLN A 428 -4.70 23.10 -21.83
N VAL A 429 -3.51 22.73 -22.33
CA VAL A 429 -2.61 21.77 -21.67
C VAL A 429 -2.15 22.32 -20.33
N ARG A 430 -1.74 23.60 -20.25
CA ARG A 430 -1.38 24.25 -18.97
C ARG A 430 -2.54 24.29 -17.99
N GLU A 431 -3.76 24.54 -18.46
CA GLU A 431 -4.96 24.50 -17.61
C GLU A 431 -5.24 23.07 -17.09
N ARG A 432 -5.03 22.05 -17.93
CA ARG A 432 -5.16 20.64 -17.56
C ARG A 432 -4.08 20.20 -16.56
N GLU A 433 -2.82 20.55 -16.82
CA GLU A 433 -1.69 20.29 -15.93
C GLU A 433 -1.87 20.99 -14.59
N ASN A 434 -2.37 22.22 -14.57
CA ASN A 434 -2.72 22.94 -13.35
C ASN A 434 -3.85 22.23 -12.58
N ARG A 435 -4.87 21.72 -13.27
CA ARG A 435 -5.93 20.92 -12.63
C ARG A 435 -5.39 19.63 -12.03
N GLU A 436 -4.57 18.89 -12.76
CA GLU A 436 -3.92 17.66 -12.27
C GLU A 436 -2.94 17.93 -11.11
N LEU A 437 -2.23 19.06 -11.14
CA LEU A 437 -1.37 19.48 -10.06
C LEU A 437 -2.19 19.78 -8.81
N MET A 438 -3.32 20.49 -8.95
CA MET A 438 -4.25 20.75 -7.85
C MET A 438 -4.84 19.45 -7.30
N GLU A 439 -5.24 18.50 -8.14
CA GLU A 439 -5.68 17.17 -7.71
C GLU A 439 -4.58 16.43 -6.94
N ARG A 440 -3.33 16.45 -7.42
CA ARG A 440 -2.18 15.86 -6.71
C ARG A 440 -1.91 16.53 -5.37
N ILE A 441 -2.04 17.85 -5.28
CA ILE A 441 -1.89 18.61 -4.03
C ILE A 441 -3.00 18.23 -3.04
N VAL A 442 -4.25 18.15 -3.50
CA VAL A 442 -5.40 17.74 -2.69
C VAL A 442 -5.22 16.29 -2.20
N ASP A 443 -4.82 15.37 -3.07
CA ASP A 443 -4.53 13.99 -2.70
C ASP A 443 -3.37 13.88 -1.70
N ALA A 444 -2.30 14.65 -1.88
CA ALA A 444 -1.19 14.69 -0.94
C ALA A 444 -1.61 15.29 0.41
N HIS A 445 -2.48 16.29 0.40
CA HIS A 445 -3.06 16.88 1.60
C HIS A 445 -3.96 15.87 2.34
N ASN A 446 -4.84 15.18 1.62
CA ASN A 446 -5.70 14.14 2.18
C ASN A 446 -4.89 12.97 2.75
N LYS A 447 -3.83 12.52 2.06
CA LYS A 447 -2.90 11.52 2.60
C LYS A 447 -2.19 12.01 3.86
N ARG A 448 -1.80 13.28 3.94
CA ARG A 448 -1.22 13.86 5.15
C ARG A 448 -2.25 13.91 6.29
N LEU A 449 -3.52 14.20 6.01
CA LEU A 449 -4.60 14.15 7.00
C LEU A 449 -4.87 12.71 7.47
N GLU A 450 -4.93 11.74 6.55
CA GLU A 450 -5.05 10.32 6.90
C GLU A 450 -3.86 9.83 7.72
N GLN A 451 -2.65 10.27 7.37
CA GLN A 451 -1.44 9.93 8.11
C GLN A 451 -1.43 10.62 9.48
N ALA A 452 -1.85 11.89 9.59
CA ALA A 452 -2.02 12.55 10.88
C ALA A 452 -3.10 11.87 11.73
N ALA A 453 -4.19 11.40 11.13
CA ALA A 453 -5.23 10.62 11.82
C ALA A 453 -4.71 9.25 12.26
N ARG A 454 -3.89 8.57 11.45
CA ARG A 454 -3.18 7.34 11.84
C ARG A 454 -2.17 7.58 12.94
N ASP A 455 -1.39 8.65 12.87
CA ASP A 455 -0.39 9.00 13.87
C ASP A 455 -1.06 9.41 15.19
N GLN A 456 -2.23 10.06 15.13
CA GLN A 456 -3.08 10.32 16.30
C GLN A 456 -3.72 9.05 16.84
N GLY A 457 -4.09 8.09 15.98
CA GLY A 457 -4.60 6.77 16.38
C GLY A 457 -3.53 5.80 16.89
N GLN A 458 -2.28 5.92 16.45
CA GLN A 458 -1.13 5.11 16.88
C GLN A 458 -0.48 5.64 18.17
N ARG A 459 -0.72 6.90 18.54
CA ARG A 459 -0.21 7.48 19.79
C ARG A 459 -0.83 6.90 21.08
N VAL A 460 -1.73 5.92 20.99
CA VAL A 460 -2.34 5.25 22.15
C VAL A 460 -1.83 3.81 22.36
N THR A 461 -0.97 3.26 21.49
CA THR A 461 -0.45 1.87 21.67
C THR A 461 1.07 1.76 21.71
N HIS A 462 1.78 2.85 22.01
CA HIS A 462 3.12 2.75 22.61
C HIS A 462 3.00 2.75 24.13
N ASP A 463 2.41 1.68 24.66
CA ASP A 463 2.93 1.09 25.89
C ASP A 463 4.37 0.68 25.60
N ARG A 464 5.28 1.63 25.81
CA ARG A 464 6.63 1.28 26.24
C ARG A 464 6.43 0.46 27.52
N MET A 465 6.46 -0.86 27.41
CA MET A 465 7.00 -1.66 28.49
C MET A 465 8.29 -0.95 28.91
N ASP A 466 8.39 -0.53 30.18
CA ASP A 466 9.55 0.21 30.69
C ASP A 466 10.84 -0.40 30.14
N ASP A 467 11.78 0.44 29.68
CA ASP A 467 13.08 0.01 29.14
C ASP A 467 13.81 -0.98 30.09
N ALA A 468 13.48 -0.96 31.39
CA ALA A 468 13.96 -1.92 32.38
C ALA A 468 13.37 -3.33 32.21
N ALA A 469 12.05 -3.46 32.01
CA ALA A 469 11.40 -4.75 31.78
C ALA A 469 11.79 -5.35 30.41
N TRP A 470 12.03 -4.48 29.42
CA TRP A 470 12.57 -4.90 28.14
C TRP A 470 14.01 -5.41 28.25
N LYS A 471 14.89 -4.67 28.96
CA LYS A 471 16.27 -5.10 29.25
C LYS A 471 16.35 -6.45 29.97
N ASP A 472 15.38 -6.76 30.83
CA ASP A 472 15.30 -8.06 31.53
C ASP A 472 14.72 -9.20 30.67
N ARG A 473 13.87 -8.88 29.68
CA ARG A 473 13.23 -9.86 28.80
C ARG A 473 14.06 -10.21 27.58
N VAL A 474 14.79 -9.25 27.01
CA VAL A 474 15.61 -9.43 25.80
C VAL A 474 16.59 -10.61 25.93
N PRO A 475 17.34 -10.79 27.05
CA PRO A 475 18.21 -11.94 27.22
C PRO A 475 17.43 -13.27 27.22
N LYS A 476 16.30 -13.34 27.93
CA LYS A 476 15.46 -14.55 28.02
C LYS A 476 14.83 -14.92 26.68
N ILE A 477 14.44 -13.92 25.90
CA ILE A 477 13.89 -14.12 24.57
C ILE A 477 14.98 -14.55 23.59
N ALA A 478 16.12 -13.88 23.59
CA ALA A 478 17.28 -14.27 22.79
C ALA A 478 17.73 -15.71 23.13
N GLU A 479 17.66 -16.08 24.41
CA GLU A 479 17.97 -17.44 24.89
C GLU A 479 16.90 -18.46 24.48
N SER A 480 15.61 -18.08 24.45
CA SER A 480 14.56 -18.94 23.90
C SER A 480 14.70 -19.16 22.38
N LEU A 481 15.23 -18.17 21.65
CA LEU A 481 15.52 -18.25 20.22
C LEU A 481 16.76 -19.09 19.90
N LYS A 482 17.69 -19.23 20.85
CA LYS A 482 18.80 -20.19 20.73
C LYS A 482 18.30 -21.64 20.66
N MET A 483 17.00 -21.88 20.93
CA MET A 483 16.33 -23.18 20.97
C MET A 483 17.10 -24.20 21.84
N ASP A 484 16.51 -25.35 22.10
CA ASP A 484 17.30 -26.46 22.64
C ASP A 484 18.34 -26.87 21.58
N PRO A 485 19.66 -26.94 21.89
CA PRO A 485 20.68 -27.38 20.95
C PRO A 485 20.32 -28.71 20.25
N GLN A 486 19.61 -29.61 20.93
CA GLN A 486 19.13 -30.87 20.35
C GLN A 486 18.09 -30.61 19.25
N ARG A 487 17.16 -29.67 19.44
CA ARG A 487 16.13 -29.31 18.44
C ARG A 487 16.70 -28.59 17.22
N LEU A 488 17.77 -27.81 17.39
CA LEU A 488 18.47 -27.21 16.25
C LEU A 488 19.15 -28.29 15.41
N LEU A 489 19.81 -29.24 16.06
CA LEU A 489 20.43 -30.38 15.38
C LEU A 489 19.40 -31.24 14.64
N GLU A 490 18.23 -31.50 15.24
CA GLU A 490 17.11 -32.20 14.58
C GLU A 490 16.62 -31.48 13.30
N ARG A 491 16.76 -30.14 13.26
CA ARG A 491 16.40 -29.30 12.10
C ARG A 491 17.54 -29.11 11.09
N GLY A 492 18.67 -29.78 11.32
CA GLY A 492 19.88 -29.68 10.51
C GLY A 492 20.61 -28.35 10.66
N VAL A 493 20.42 -27.65 11.77
CA VAL A 493 21.06 -26.36 12.10
C VAL A 493 22.12 -26.61 13.16
N ASP A 494 23.36 -26.20 12.91
CA ASP A 494 24.43 -26.35 13.90
C ASP A 494 24.35 -25.23 14.96
N PRO A 495 24.05 -25.54 16.24
CA PRO A 495 23.90 -24.54 17.29
C PRO A 495 25.21 -23.77 17.58
N GLN A 496 26.37 -24.39 17.37
CA GLN A 496 27.67 -23.73 17.58
C GLN A 496 27.93 -22.65 16.52
N VAL A 497 27.47 -22.90 15.28
CA VAL A 497 27.54 -21.92 14.18
C VAL A 497 26.60 -20.74 14.47
N VAL A 498 25.36 -21.01 14.87
CA VAL A 498 24.38 -19.97 15.21
C VAL A 498 24.89 -19.06 16.32
N ASP A 499 25.42 -19.63 17.41
CA ASP A 499 25.89 -18.85 18.55
C ASP A 499 27.14 -18.02 18.20
N ALA A 500 28.07 -18.56 17.42
CA ALA A 500 29.24 -17.82 16.96
C ALA A 500 28.87 -16.66 16.02
N ILE A 501 27.93 -16.86 15.08
CA ILE A 501 27.44 -15.79 14.21
C ILE A 501 26.68 -14.73 15.02
N ALA A 502 25.81 -15.14 15.94
CA ALA A 502 25.03 -14.23 16.77
C ALA A 502 25.92 -13.31 17.63
N ARG A 503 27.05 -13.83 18.13
CA ARG A 503 28.06 -13.07 18.88
C ARG A 503 28.96 -12.19 18.00
N GLY A 504 28.81 -12.24 16.67
CA GLY A 504 29.66 -11.51 15.73
C GLY A 504 31.05 -12.14 15.51
N ALA A 505 31.25 -13.40 15.91
CA ALA A 505 32.52 -14.13 15.74
C ALA A 505 32.61 -14.80 14.37
N PHE A 506 32.58 -13.99 13.30
CA PHE A 506 32.65 -14.47 11.93
C PHE A 506 33.36 -13.48 11.00
N ARG A 507 33.83 -13.97 9.86
CA ARG A 507 34.38 -13.16 8.75
C ARG A 507 33.56 -13.39 7.49
N THR A 508 33.21 -12.33 6.77
CA THR A 508 32.50 -12.44 5.49
C THR A 508 33.48 -12.73 4.35
N ASP A 509 33.14 -13.69 3.50
CA ASP A 509 33.81 -13.90 2.22
C ASP A 509 32.85 -13.59 1.07
N ASP A 510 32.97 -12.38 0.53
CA ASP A 510 32.12 -11.88 -0.55
C ASP A 510 32.29 -12.68 -1.84
N LYS A 511 33.46 -13.30 -2.07
CA LYS A 511 33.73 -14.11 -3.27
C LYS A 511 32.98 -15.44 -3.23
N ALA A 512 32.80 -16.01 -2.04
CA ALA A 512 32.05 -17.25 -1.84
C ALA A 512 30.58 -17.02 -1.46
N ARG A 513 30.16 -15.77 -1.19
CA ARG A 513 28.84 -15.44 -0.62
C ARG A 513 28.53 -16.26 0.64
N ALA A 514 29.53 -16.34 1.51
CA ALA A 514 29.47 -17.14 2.72
C ALA A 514 30.10 -16.39 3.89
N VAL A 515 29.67 -16.78 5.07
CA VAL A 515 30.22 -16.40 6.36
C VAL A 515 31.14 -17.51 6.84
N VAL A 516 32.38 -17.17 7.20
CA VAL A 516 33.35 -18.11 7.77
C VAL A 516 33.40 -17.95 9.27
N VAL A 517 33.18 -19.05 9.98
CA VAL A 517 33.05 -19.12 11.44
C VAL A 517 34.08 -20.12 11.96
N GLU A 518 34.82 -19.76 13.01
CA GLU A 518 35.76 -20.68 13.66
C GLU A 518 35.06 -21.41 14.81
N ILE A 519 35.01 -22.74 14.73
CA ILE A 519 34.37 -23.60 15.73
C ILE A 519 35.34 -24.70 16.11
N ASN A 520 35.71 -24.77 17.38
CA ASN A 520 36.67 -25.75 17.92
C ASN A 520 38.02 -25.78 17.16
N GLY A 521 38.52 -24.61 16.71
CA GLY A 521 39.79 -24.48 15.98
C GLY A 521 39.73 -24.86 14.50
N ALA A 522 38.54 -25.09 13.95
CA ALA A 522 38.33 -25.36 12.53
C ALA A 522 37.44 -24.28 11.89
N GLU A 523 37.84 -23.80 10.71
CA GLU A 523 37.03 -22.86 9.93
C GLU A 523 35.88 -23.58 9.21
N ARG A 524 34.67 -23.05 9.37
CA ARG A 524 33.46 -23.51 8.67
C ARG A 524 32.87 -22.41 7.82
N TRP A 525 32.49 -22.77 6.60
CA TRP A 525 31.86 -21.87 5.64
C TRP A 525 30.35 -22.08 5.64
N VAL A 526 29.62 -21.00 5.83
CA VAL A 526 28.17 -20.98 6.00
C VAL A 526 27.60 -20.07 4.92
N ALA A 527 26.79 -20.61 4.01
CA ALA A 527 26.21 -19.81 2.92
C ALA A 527 25.34 -18.67 3.47
N ASN A 528 25.37 -17.49 2.84
CA ASN A 528 24.65 -16.29 3.32
C ASN A 528 23.12 -16.47 3.49
N ASP A 529 22.54 -17.45 2.81
CA ASP A 529 21.12 -17.81 2.84
C ASP A 529 20.81 -19.00 3.77
N SER A 530 21.77 -19.45 4.58
CA SER A 530 21.58 -20.61 5.45
C SER A 530 20.64 -20.33 6.64
N LYS A 531 20.06 -21.40 7.19
CA LYS A 531 19.19 -21.33 8.37
C LYS A 531 19.95 -20.82 9.60
N GLU A 532 21.23 -21.12 9.71
CA GLU A 532 22.11 -20.67 10.77
C GLU A 532 22.23 -19.14 10.79
N ILE A 533 22.44 -18.52 9.62
CA ILE A 533 22.52 -17.05 9.50
C ILE A 533 21.17 -16.42 9.78
N ALA A 534 20.08 -17.00 9.27
CA ALA A 534 18.74 -16.49 9.53
C ALA A 534 18.42 -16.46 11.04
N ILE A 535 18.67 -17.56 11.76
CA ILE A 535 18.43 -17.65 13.21
C ILE A 535 19.39 -16.72 13.97
N ALA A 536 20.66 -16.67 13.60
CA ALA A 536 21.63 -15.77 14.24
C ALA A 536 21.26 -14.29 14.06
N THR A 537 20.74 -13.92 12.89
CA THR A 537 20.26 -12.57 12.59
C THR A 537 19.03 -12.22 13.44
N GLN A 538 18.09 -13.16 13.63
CA GLN A 538 16.95 -12.97 14.52
C GLN A 538 17.39 -12.74 15.97
N ILE A 539 18.37 -13.51 16.45
CA ILE A 539 18.95 -13.35 17.80
C ILE A 539 19.58 -11.96 17.95
N GLN A 540 20.36 -11.51 16.95
CA GLN A 540 20.99 -10.18 16.96
C GLN A 540 19.95 -9.05 16.95
N GLN A 541 18.88 -9.18 16.17
CA GLN A 541 17.82 -8.17 16.11
C GLN A 541 17.07 -8.06 17.44
N VAL A 542 16.77 -9.19 18.09
CA VAL A 542 16.19 -9.19 19.44
C VAL A 542 17.15 -8.57 20.45
N GLN A 543 18.44 -8.89 20.39
CA GLN A 543 19.46 -8.28 21.25
C GLN A 543 19.61 -6.77 21.02
N ALA A 544 19.41 -6.30 19.79
CA ALA A 544 19.35 -4.88 19.44
C ALA A 544 18.03 -4.19 19.87
N GLY A 545 17.11 -4.93 20.49
CA GLY A 545 15.86 -4.42 21.04
C GLY A 545 14.67 -4.43 20.08
N MET A 546 14.74 -5.14 18.96
CA MET A 546 13.58 -5.35 18.08
C MET A 546 12.61 -6.37 18.68
N ASN A 547 11.31 -6.15 18.47
CA ASN A 547 10.28 -7.07 18.94
C ASN A 547 10.30 -8.35 18.10
N LEU A 548 10.22 -9.52 18.75
CA LEU A 548 10.11 -10.84 18.14
C LEU A 548 9.07 -10.90 17.01
N GLY A 549 7.92 -10.23 17.17
CA GLY A 549 6.90 -10.14 16.14
C GLY A 549 7.37 -9.42 14.88
N GLU A 550 8.08 -8.30 15.04
CA GLU A 550 8.67 -7.54 13.92
C GLU A 550 9.81 -8.31 13.26
N VAL A 551 10.62 -9.01 14.06
CA VAL A 551 11.68 -9.91 13.60
C VAL A 551 11.11 -11.06 12.78
N HIS A 552 9.98 -11.64 13.18
CA HIS A 552 9.32 -12.73 12.44
C HIS A 552 8.73 -12.24 11.11
N VAL A 553 8.10 -11.06 11.10
CA VAL A 553 7.57 -10.43 9.88
C VAL A 553 8.70 -10.10 8.90
N ARG A 554 9.83 -9.60 9.40
CA ARG A 554 11.00 -9.30 8.57
C ARG A 554 11.67 -10.57 8.03
N ALA A 555 11.81 -11.60 8.87
CA ALA A 555 12.31 -12.89 8.44
C ALA A 555 11.42 -13.57 7.39
N LEU A 556 10.09 -13.41 7.48
CA LEU A 556 9.15 -13.92 6.46
C LEU A 556 9.26 -13.15 5.14
N ALA A 557 9.54 -11.83 5.19
CA ALA A 557 9.80 -11.03 3.99
C ALA A 557 11.13 -11.43 3.32
N ASP A 558 12.15 -11.79 4.11
CA ASP A 558 13.48 -12.18 3.62
C ASP A 558 13.54 -13.68 3.21
N ALA A 559 12.67 -14.55 3.76
CA ALA A 559 12.67 -16.01 3.55
C ALA A 559 12.15 -16.48 2.18
N GLY A 560 11.77 -15.58 1.27
CA GLY A 560 11.28 -15.90 -0.08
C GLY A 560 12.25 -16.65 -1.01
N GLY A 561 13.40 -17.13 -0.53
CA GLY A 561 14.41 -17.83 -1.35
C GLY A 561 15.24 -18.93 -0.69
N GLY A 562 15.01 -19.30 0.58
CA GLY A 562 15.92 -20.20 1.31
C GLY A 562 15.77 -21.69 0.95
N ARG A 563 16.75 -22.29 0.25
CA ARG A 563 16.93 -23.75 0.20
C ARG A 563 17.73 -24.21 1.41
N GLY A 564 17.36 -25.33 2.03
CA GLY A 564 18.09 -25.90 3.16
C GLY A 564 19.52 -26.27 2.77
N ALA A 565 20.50 -25.49 3.21
CA ALA A 565 21.91 -25.80 3.05
C ALA A 565 22.42 -26.53 4.30
N VAL A 566 22.88 -27.77 4.11
CA VAL A 566 23.79 -28.45 5.06
C VAL A 566 25.21 -27.96 4.77
N ALA A 567 26.06 -27.81 5.78
CA ALA A 567 27.45 -27.39 5.61
C ALA A 567 28.17 -28.16 4.48
N LEU A 568 28.49 -27.47 3.37
CA LEU A 568 29.17 -28.04 2.22
C LEU A 568 30.67 -27.72 2.28
N SER A 569 31.51 -28.69 1.87
CA SER A 569 32.94 -28.43 1.69
C SER A 569 33.16 -27.43 0.56
N ARG A 570 34.27 -26.67 0.61
CA ARG A 570 34.68 -25.67 -0.40
C ARG A 570 34.56 -26.17 -1.84
N GLU A 571 34.89 -27.44 -2.06
CA GLU A 571 34.86 -28.11 -3.36
C GLU A 571 33.42 -28.32 -3.90
N LYS A 572 32.44 -28.58 -3.01
CA LYS A 572 31.03 -28.75 -3.42
C LYS A 572 30.37 -27.41 -3.79
N LEU A 573 30.70 -26.33 -3.09
CA LEU A 573 30.23 -24.98 -3.44
C LEU A 573 30.81 -24.52 -4.78
N GLN A 574 32.07 -24.86 -5.06
CA GLN A 574 32.71 -24.53 -6.33
C GLN A 574 32.06 -25.28 -7.51
N LYS A 575 31.72 -26.57 -7.35
CA LYS A 575 30.96 -27.32 -8.36
C LYS A 575 29.55 -26.76 -8.63
N GLN A 576 28.82 -26.38 -7.59
CA GLN A 576 27.49 -25.77 -7.76
C GLN A 576 27.56 -24.43 -8.52
N ARG A 577 28.63 -23.66 -8.31
CA ARG A 577 28.89 -22.44 -9.07
C ARG A 577 29.15 -22.72 -10.54
N GLU A 578 30.00 -23.70 -10.86
CA GLU A 578 30.27 -24.08 -12.25
C GLU A 578 29.00 -24.55 -12.98
N GLU A 579 28.10 -25.27 -12.30
CA GLU A 579 26.80 -25.66 -12.86
C GLU A 579 25.86 -24.47 -13.07
N ALA A 580 25.78 -23.55 -12.10
CA ALA A 580 24.95 -22.34 -12.22
C ALA A 580 25.45 -21.41 -13.33
N GLU A 581 26.78 -21.31 -13.50
CA GLU A 581 27.41 -20.52 -14.56
C GLU A 581 27.19 -21.16 -15.93
N ARG A 582 27.31 -22.49 -16.05
CA ARG A 582 26.93 -23.23 -17.27
C ARG A 582 25.47 -23.04 -17.63
N ARG A 583 24.58 -22.99 -16.63
CA ARG A 583 23.15 -22.73 -16.85
C ARG A 583 22.90 -21.30 -17.35
N ARG A 584 23.57 -20.30 -16.78
CA ARG A 584 23.50 -18.90 -17.24
C ARG A 584 24.06 -18.70 -18.65
N VAL A 585 25.13 -19.41 -19.00
CA VAL A 585 25.68 -19.38 -20.36
C VAL A 585 24.70 -19.98 -21.36
N ARG A 586 24.04 -21.10 -21.02
CA ARG A 586 22.97 -21.68 -21.87
C ARG A 586 21.76 -20.75 -22.01
N GLU A 587 21.37 -20.07 -20.93
CA GLU A 587 20.27 -19.08 -20.97
C GLU A 587 20.66 -17.85 -21.79
N ALA A 588 21.93 -17.44 -21.77
CA ALA A 588 22.44 -16.32 -22.58
C ALA A 588 22.59 -16.69 -24.08
N GLU A 589 22.91 -17.94 -24.41
CA GLU A 589 22.97 -18.45 -25.79
C GLU A 589 21.58 -18.62 -26.43
N GLN A 590 20.51 -18.67 -25.64
CA GLN A 590 19.12 -18.79 -26.12
C GLN A 590 18.44 -17.44 -26.41
N VAL A 591 19.11 -16.30 -26.15
CA VAL A 591 18.59 -14.97 -26.50
C VAL A 591 19.09 -14.58 -27.90
N PRO A 592 18.21 -14.40 -28.91
CA PRO A 592 18.66 -14.05 -30.25
C PRO A 592 19.27 -12.64 -30.31
N GLU A 593 20.48 -12.54 -30.87
CA GLU A 593 21.20 -11.31 -31.17
C GLU A 593 20.38 -10.39 -32.10
N ARG A 594 19.71 -9.37 -31.54
CA ARG A 594 19.15 -8.27 -32.36
C ARG A 594 19.41 -6.85 -31.83
N THR A 595 20.23 -6.64 -30.82
CA THR A 595 20.42 -5.29 -30.23
C THR A 595 21.86 -4.89 -29.96
N ARG A 596 22.84 -5.42 -30.71
CA ARG A 596 24.26 -5.05 -30.53
C ARG A 596 24.84 -4.01 -31.50
N SER A 597 24.07 -3.42 -32.43
CA SER A 597 24.64 -2.49 -33.43
C SER A 597 24.47 -0.98 -33.18
N GLU A 598 23.91 -0.49 -32.06
CA GLU A 598 23.65 0.96 -31.90
C GLU A 598 24.24 1.62 -30.63
N ARG A 599 25.27 1.04 -30.02
CA ARG A 599 26.06 1.75 -29.00
C ARG A 599 27.56 1.72 -29.32
N GLY A 600 27.90 2.32 -30.46
CA GLY A 600 29.22 2.90 -30.71
C GLY A 600 29.08 4.42 -30.72
N ASP A 601 30.02 5.11 -30.09
CA ASP A 601 30.27 6.55 -30.17
C ASP A 601 29.23 7.53 -29.60
N ARG A 602 29.34 7.80 -28.29
CA ARG A 602 29.42 9.19 -27.80
C ARG A 602 30.45 9.30 -26.69
N GLY A 603 31.64 9.71 -27.10
CA GLY A 603 32.74 10.06 -26.23
C GLY A 603 32.41 11.25 -25.32
N THR A 604 32.92 11.13 -24.10
CA THR A 604 33.49 12.19 -23.27
C THR A 604 33.98 13.41 -24.05
N GLU A 605 33.42 14.59 -23.78
CA GLU A 605 34.22 15.82 -23.71
C GLU A 605 33.45 16.98 -23.05
N ARG A 606 34.17 17.69 -22.17
CA ARG A 606 33.98 19.08 -21.69
C ARG A 606 33.02 19.32 -20.53
N GLY A 607 33.60 19.19 -19.34
CA GLY A 607 33.38 20.15 -18.27
C GLY A 607 34.49 21.21 -18.26
N ILE A 608 34.14 22.35 -17.63
CA ILE A 608 34.98 23.45 -17.14
C ILE A 608 35.28 24.56 -18.16
N GLU A 609 34.51 25.64 -18.10
CA GLU A 609 35.10 26.97 -18.11
C GLU A 609 34.34 27.92 -17.17
N ARG A 610 35.13 28.48 -16.25
CA ARG A 610 34.84 29.55 -15.30
C ARG A 610 34.39 30.82 -16.03
N GLY A 611 33.64 31.68 -15.34
CA GLY A 611 33.84 33.12 -15.50
C GLY A 611 32.69 34.03 -15.09
N ARG A 612 32.86 34.62 -13.90
CA ARG A 612 32.40 35.96 -13.44
C ARG A 612 30.92 36.23 -13.24
#